data_AF-A0A349ZW52-F1
#
_entry.id   AF-A0A349ZW52-F1
#
_cell.length_a   1.000
_cell.length_b   1.000
_cell.length_c   1.000
_cell.angle_alpha   90.00
_cell.angle_beta   90.00
_cell.angle_gamma   90.00
#
_symmetry.space_group_name_H-M   'P 1'
#
loop_
_entity.id
_entity.type
_entity.pdbx_description
1 polymer ?
#
loop_
_entity_poly.entity_id
_entity_poly.type
_entity_poly.pdbx_seq_one_letter_code
_entity_poly.pdbx_strand_id
1 'polypeptide(L)'
;MRIAALILGFLLCTSCSAQTKQANATQVPSLETVLTNPETVIVDVRVPEQFQKEAAKGAINIPLAELPKRANELRGKKNIVLYCNTGRQAGMALDILKKEGINNVYNAINVANIRSLQHKNSAMINLKNEITFNTDKPSVYHIRKNDKIRYFAVALGKDALLKKHTAPVPSTLVVLKGEISFVMESETIHLKEMDVYEIPVNVEH
;
A
#
# COMPACT_ATOMS: atom_id res chain seq x y z
N MET A 1 -29.12 -20.45 -76.28
CA MET A 1 -29.43 -19.80 -74.98
C MET A 1 -28.14 -19.83 -74.18
N ARG A 2 -27.28 -18.81 -74.12
CA ARG A 2 -27.40 -17.44 -73.55
C ARG A 2 -27.97 -17.41 -72.13
N ILE A 3 -27.07 -17.12 -71.17
CA ILE A 3 -27.14 -16.29 -69.92
C ILE A 3 -26.11 -16.92 -68.95
N ALA A 4 -24.87 -16.41 -68.82
CA ALA A 4 -24.39 -15.17 -68.20
C ALA A 4 -24.23 -15.24 -66.66
N ALA A 5 -22.98 -14.99 -66.25
CA ALA A 5 -22.50 -14.32 -65.03
C ALA A 5 -22.83 -14.89 -63.64
N LEU A 6 -21.79 -15.15 -62.83
CA LEU A 6 -21.35 -14.20 -61.80
C LEU A 6 -19.97 -14.63 -61.25
N ILE A 7 -18.91 -13.91 -61.63
CA ILE A 7 -17.61 -13.99 -60.94
C ILE A 7 -17.73 -13.08 -59.72
N LEU A 8 -17.99 -13.67 -58.55
CA LEU A 8 -17.84 -12.94 -57.29
C LEU A 8 -16.40 -13.14 -56.82
N GLY A 9 -15.53 -12.23 -57.26
CA GLY A 9 -14.15 -12.14 -56.78
C GLY A 9 -14.16 -11.81 -55.29
N PHE A 10 -13.90 -12.82 -54.46
CA PHE A 10 -13.62 -12.61 -53.05
C PHE A 10 -12.15 -12.20 -52.92
N LEU A 11 -11.92 -10.89 -53.00
CA LEU A 11 -10.66 -10.26 -52.65
C LEU A 11 -10.47 -10.44 -51.13
N LEU A 12 -9.77 -11.50 -50.73
CA LEU A 12 -9.31 -11.64 -49.36
C LEU A 12 -8.28 -10.54 -49.10
N CYS A 13 -8.76 -9.43 -48.55
CA CYS A 13 -7.95 -8.45 -47.86
C CYS A 13 -6.99 -9.20 -46.94
N THR A 14 -5.70 -9.10 -47.26
CA THR A 14 -4.63 -9.47 -46.35
C THR A 14 -4.80 -8.61 -45.11
N SER A 15 -5.32 -9.21 -44.05
CA SER A 15 -5.36 -8.62 -42.72
C SER A 15 -3.92 -8.42 -42.28
N CYS A 16 -3.40 -7.22 -42.54
CA CYS A 16 -2.19 -6.73 -41.91
C CYS A 16 -2.49 -6.68 -40.41
N SER A 17 -2.05 -7.70 -39.68
CA SER A 17 -2.02 -7.68 -38.22
C SER A 17 -1.04 -6.59 -37.82
N ALA A 18 -1.54 -5.36 -37.67
CA ALA A 18 -0.85 -4.29 -36.97
C ALA A 18 -0.66 -4.77 -35.53
N GLN A 19 0.49 -5.35 -35.26
CA GLN A 19 0.93 -5.72 -33.93
C GLN A 19 1.08 -4.44 -33.14
N THR A 20 0.02 -4.06 -32.42
CA THR A 20 0.09 -3.04 -31.41
C THR A 20 1.10 -3.53 -30.38
N LYS A 21 2.27 -2.88 -30.35
CA LYS A 21 3.19 -2.98 -29.23
C LYS A 21 2.38 -2.62 -27.98
N GLN A 22 1.98 -3.65 -27.24
CA GLN A 22 1.54 -3.51 -25.87
C GLN A 22 2.69 -2.85 -25.13
N ALA A 23 2.55 -1.56 -24.86
CA ALA A 23 3.48 -0.85 -24.00
C ALA A 23 3.49 -1.61 -22.68
N ASN A 24 4.62 -2.25 -22.37
CA ASN A 24 4.88 -2.75 -21.03
C ASN A 24 4.63 -1.58 -20.09
N ALA A 25 3.52 -1.62 -19.37
CA ALA A 25 3.24 -0.68 -18.29
C ALA A 25 4.30 -0.95 -17.24
N THR A 26 5.41 -0.20 -17.30
CA THR A 26 6.42 -0.16 -16.27
C THR A 26 5.67 0.10 -14.98
N GLN A 27 5.57 -0.90 -14.10
CA GLN A 27 4.86 -0.77 -12.83
C GLN A 27 5.51 0.37 -12.06
N VAL A 28 4.85 1.52 -11.99
CA VAL A 28 5.29 2.62 -11.15
C VAL A 28 5.17 2.12 -9.72
N PRO A 29 6.26 2.00 -8.96
CA PRO A 29 6.20 1.51 -7.59
C PRO A 29 5.28 2.43 -6.78
N SER A 30 4.44 1.84 -5.92
CA SER A 30 3.56 2.63 -5.06
C SER A 30 4.40 3.55 -4.17
N LEU A 31 3.87 4.73 -3.84
CA LEU A 31 4.59 5.71 -3.00
C LEU A 31 4.92 5.11 -1.62
N GLU A 32 4.13 4.15 -1.13
CA GLU A 32 4.40 3.42 0.10
C GLU A 32 5.69 2.61 -0.01
N THR A 33 5.85 1.87 -1.11
CA THR A 33 7.04 1.04 -1.39
C THR A 33 8.28 1.91 -1.59
N VAL A 34 8.12 3.08 -2.19
CA VAL A 34 9.20 4.05 -2.33
C VAL A 34 9.63 4.58 -0.96
N LEU A 35 8.69 4.96 -0.09
CA LEU A 35 9.00 5.54 1.22
C LEU A 35 9.54 4.54 2.24
N THR A 36 9.31 3.22 2.07
CA THR A 36 9.91 2.19 2.95
C THR A 36 11.37 1.89 2.64
N ASN A 37 11.86 2.29 1.47
CA ASN A 37 13.23 2.04 1.08
C ASN A 37 14.19 2.97 1.88
N PRO A 38 15.19 2.43 2.60
CA PRO A 38 16.11 3.23 3.41
C PRO A 38 16.98 4.19 2.59
N GLU A 39 17.12 3.94 1.29
CA GLU A 39 17.86 4.80 0.35
C GLU A 39 17.01 5.94 -0.25
N THR A 40 15.75 6.06 0.18
CA THR A 40 14.84 7.12 -0.27
C THR A 40 15.11 8.42 0.48
N VAL A 41 15.28 9.50 -0.29
CA VAL A 41 15.45 10.86 0.25
C VAL A 41 14.13 11.60 0.19
N ILE A 42 13.65 12.10 1.33
CA ILE A 42 12.45 12.93 1.41
C ILE A 42 12.88 14.40 1.41
N VAL A 43 12.31 15.20 0.51
CA VAL A 43 12.68 16.61 0.31
C VAL A 43 11.45 17.51 0.47
N ASP A 44 11.53 18.43 1.42
CA ASP A 44 10.59 19.53 1.56
C ASP A 44 11.04 20.70 0.69
N VAL A 45 10.21 21.10 -0.28
CA VAL A 45 10.54 22.19 -1.21
C VAL A 45 9.98 23.55 -0.79
N ARG A 46 9.43 23.65 0.42
CA ARG A 46 8.96 24.91 1.01
C ARG A 46 10.13 25.74 1.54
N VAL A 47 9.83 26.98 1.91
CA VAL A 47 10.78 27.88 2.57
C VAL A 47 11.17 27.34 3.97
N PRO A 48 12.38 27.67 4.46
CA PRO A 48 12.90 27.11 5.72
C PRO A 48 12.00 27.33 6.94
N GLU A 49 11.30 28.45 7.02
CA GLU A 49 10.42 28.78 8.15
C GLU A 49 9.27 27.79 8.26
N GLN A 50 8.73 27.33 7.12
CA GLN A 50 7.66 26.33 7.09
C GLN A 50 8.18 24.94 7.46
N PHE A 51 9.39 24.61 7.02
CA PHE A 51 10.04 23.35 7.38
C PHE A 51 10.34 23.27 8.88
N GLN A 52 10.84 24.35 9.48
CA GLN A 52 11.11 24.44 10.91
C GLN A 52 9.85 24.33 11.76
N LYS A 53 8.73 24.90 11.30
CA LYS A 53 7.44 24.78 11.98
C LYS A 53 6.93 23.34 11.97
N GLU A 54 7.03 22.67 10.83
CA GLU A 54 6.48 21.33 10.64
C GLU A 54 7.16 20.61 9.48
N ALA A 55 7.78 19.46 9.74
CA ALA A 55 8.39 18.62 8.70
C ALA A 55 8.00 17.14 8.82
N ALA A 56 8.21 16.39 7.75
CA ALA A 56 8.16 14.94 7.76
C ALA A 56 9.43 14.36 8.40
N LYS A 57 9.33 13.19 9.03
CA LYS A 57 10.47 12.53 9.68
C LYS A 57 11.53 12.16 8.63
N GLY A 58 12.78 12.57 8.87
CA GLY A 58 13.91 12.30 7.99
C GLY A 58 13.94 13.14 6.70
N ALA A 59 13.06 14.14 6.57
CA ALA A 59 13.09 15.04 5.43
C ALA A 59 14.25 16.04 5.51
N ILE A 60 14.82 16.38 4.36
CA ILE A 60 15.73 17.52 4.20
C ILE A 60 14.98 18.68 3.55
N ASN A 61 15.41 19.92 3.81
CA ASN A 61 14.82 21.10 3.17
C ASN A 61 15.69 21.58 2.00
N ILE A 62 15.10 21.61 0.81
CA ILE A 62 15.67 22.22 -0.39
C ILE A 62 14.58 23.09 -1.02
N PRO A 63 14.50 24.38 -0.65
CA PRO A 63 13.47 25.28 -1.17
C PRO A 63 13.43 25.26 -2.70
N LEU A 64 12.22 25.34 -3.28
CA LEU A 64 12.05 25.28 -4.74
C LEU A 64 12.94 26.29 -5.50
N ALA A 65 13.13 27.48 -4.93
CA ALA A 65 13.98 28.53 -5.51
C ALA A 65 15.48 28.16 -5.56
N GLU A 66 15.93 27.32 -4.63
CA GLU A 66 17.33 26.84 -4.55
C GLU A 66 17.54 25.52 -5.31
N LEU A 67 16.46 24.79 -5.59
CA LEU A 67 16.51 23.46 -6.18
C LEU A 67 17.34 23.38 -7.47
N PRO A 68 17.26 24.32 -8.43
CA PRO A 68 18.11 24.25 -9.63
C PRO A 68 19.61 24.30 -9.33
N LYS A 69 20.02 25.03 -8.29
CA LYS A 69 21.43 25.15 -7.88
C LYS A 69 21.89 23.94 -7.06
N ARG A 70 20.96 23.32 -6.34
CA ARG A 70 21.21 22.22 -5.39
C ARG A 70 20.81 20.84 -5.94
N ALA A 71 20.34 20.74 -7.17
CA ALA A 71 19.89 19.49 -7.79
C ALA A 71 20.97 18.41 -7.80
N ASN A 72 22.24 18.80 -7.86
CA ASN A 72 23.39 17.90 -7.78
C ASN A 72 23.46 17.12 -6.46
N GLU A 73 22.95 17.65 -5.34
CA GLU A 73 22.88 16.94 -4.05
C GLU A 73 22.00 15.69 -4.11
N LEU A 74 21.06 15.68 -5.07
CA LEU A 74 20.09 14.61 -5.28
C LEU A 74 20.53 13.62 -6.37
N ARG A 75 21.63 13.87 -7.08
CA ARG A 75 22.15 12.93 -8.09
C ARG A 75 22.65 11.65 -7.43
N GLY A 76 22.36 10.52 -8.07
CA GLY A 76 22.73 9.19 -7.57
C GLY A 76 21.85 8.67 -6.42
N LYS A 77 20.86 9.44 -5.95
CA LYS A 77 19.88 8.93 -4.98
C LYS A 77 18.93 7.95 -5.68
N LYS A 78 18.61 6.85 -4.99
CA LYS A 78 17.78 5.79 -5.56
C LYS A 78 16.36 6.25 -5.82
N ASN A 79 15.77 6.93 -4.84
CA ASN A 79 14.46 7.56 -4.94
C ASN A 79 14.46 8.91 -4.23
N ILE A 80 13.74 9.87 -4.80
CA ILE A 80 13.54 11.19 -4.23
C ILE A 80 12.04 11.44 -4.11
N VAL A 81 11.58 11.74 -2.91
CA VAL A 81 10.17 12.04 -2.64
C VAL A 81 10.04 13.49 -2.23
N LEU A 82 9.37 14.28 -3.07
CA LEU A 82 9.15 15.71 -2.88
C LEU A 82 7.80 15.97 -2.23
N TYR A 83 7.72 16.94 -1.32
CA TYR A 83 6.43 17.44 -0.81
C TYR A 83 6.47 18.94 -0.53
N CYS A 84 5.29 19.56 -0.43
CA CYS A 84 5.13 20.94 0.02
C CYS A 84 3.82 21.10 0.84
N ASN A 85 3.04 22.16 0.62
CA ASN A 85 1.75 22.35 1.30
C ASN A 85 0.59 21.67 0.54
N THR A 86 0.58 21.81 -0.79
CA THR A 86 -0.55 21.41 -1.65
C THR A 86 -0.11 20.56 -2.85
N GLY A 87 1.17 20.18 -2.92
CA GLY A 87 1.76 19.44 -4.03
C GLY A 87 2.16 20.28 -5.25
N ARG A 88 1.72 21.54 -5.37
CA ARG A 88 2.06 22.38 -6.54
C ARG A 88 3.56 22.63 -6.69
N GLN A 89 4.20 23.10 -5.61
CA GLN A 89 5.66 23.34 -5.62
C GLN A 89 6.45 22.04 -5.80
N ALA A 90 5.97 20.93 -5.21
CA ALA A 90 6.58 19.62 -5.39
C ALA A 90 6.46 19.12 -6.84
N GLY A 91 5.38 19.45 -7.54
CA GLY A 91 5.24 19.18 -8.98
C GLY A 91 6.24 19.96 -9.83
N MET A 92 6.40 21.27 -9.57
CA MET A 92 7.41 22.09 -10.24
C MET A 92 8.83 21.58 -9.99
N ALA A 93 9.14 21.21 -8.74
CA ALA A 93 10.40 20.61 -8.36
C ALA A 93 10.66 19.27 -9.07
N LEU A 94 9.63 18.43 -9.21
CA LEU A 94 9.70 17.17 -9.93
C LEU A 94 10.09 17.40 -11.39
N ASP A 95 9.47 18.38 -12.05
CA ASP A 95 9.77 18.70 -13.45
C ASP A 95 11.21 19.25 -13.61
N ILE A 96 11.67 20.06 -12.66
CA ILE A 96 13.07 20.55 -12.63
C ILE A 96 14.04 19.37 -12.53
N LEU A 97 13.84 18.46 -11.57
CA LEU A 97 14.75 17.33 -11.37
C LEU A 97 14.74 16.36 -12.56
N LYS A 98 13.59 16.12 -13.18
CA LYS A 98 13.50 15.31 -14.40
C LYS A 98 14.25 15.92 -15.58
N LYS A 99 14.18 17.25 -15.75
CA LYS A 99 14.96 17.97 -16.78
C LYS A 99 16.47 17.86 -16.55
N GLU A 100 16.89 17.78 -15.30
CA GLU A 100 18.28 17.55 -14.89
C GLU A 100 18.72 16.08 -15.00
N GLY A 101 17.88 15.19 -15.56
CA GLY A 101 18.17 13.78 -15.76
C GLY A 101 17.92 12.89 -14.54
N ILE A 102 17.32 13.42 -13.48
CA ILE A 102 16.99 12.70 -12.25
C ILE A 102 15.55 12.16 -12.38
N ASN A 103 15.42 10.87 -12.70
CA ASN A 103 14.15 10.29 -13.12
C ASN A 103 13.32 9.68 -11.97
N ASN A 104 13.97 9.18 -10.92
CA ASN A 104 13.30 8.51 -9.80
C ASN A 104 12.78 9.51 -8.77
N VAL A 105 11.87 10.37 -9.20
CA VAL A 105 11.33 11.48 -8.42
C VAL A 105 9.81 11.38 -8.32
N TYR A 106 9.29 11.49 -7.11
CA TYR A 106 7.89 11.29 -6.77
C TYR A 106 7.33 12.49 -6.03
N ASN A 107 6.06 12.83 -6.28
CA ASN A 107 5.36 13.90 -5.56
C ASN A 107 4.43 13.30 -4.51
N ALA A 108 4.71 13.59 -3.23
CA ALA A 108 3.92 13.15 -2.10
C ALA A 108 2.95 14.21 -1.57
N ILE A 109 2.73 15.30 -2.31
CA ILE A 109 1.76 16.38 -2.03
C ILE A 109 2.15 17.21 -0.79
N ASN A 110 2.00 16.64 0.41
CA ASN A 110 2.15 17.35 1.67
C ASN A 110 2.68 16.49 2.82
N VAL A 111 3.03 17.17 3.92
CA VAL A 111 3.58 16.54 5.13
C VAL A 111 2.61 15.53 5.75
N ALA A 112 1.30 15.80 5.72
CA ALA A 112 0.28 14.90 6.28
C ALA A 112 0.23 13.57 5.52
N ASN A 113 0.38 13.60 4.20
CA ASN A 113 0.45 12.39 3.37
C ASN A 113 1.71 11.58 3.69
N ILE A 114 2.89 12.21 3.75
CA ILE A 114 4.13 11.52 4.14
C ILE A 114 3.97 10.85 5.52
N ARG A 115 3.44 11.58 6.51
CA ARG A 115 3.21 11.04 7.86
C ARG A 115 2.25 9.88 7.85
N SER A 116 1.13 9.99 7.14
CA SER A 116 0.16 8.90 7.00
C SER A 116 0.84 7.64 6.45
N LEU A 117 1.69 7.79 5.43
CA LEU A 117 2.45 6.68 4.85
C LEU A 117 3.49 6.12 5.82
N GLN A 118 4.24 6.97 6.53
CA GLN A 118 5.19 6.56 7.56
C GLN A 118 4.51 5.85 8.74
N HIS A 119 3.33 6.31 9.17
CA HIS A 119 2.56 5.71 10.26
C HIS A 119 1.87 4.41 9.84
N LYS A 120 1.26 4.35 8.64
CA LYS A 120 0.72 3.10 8.07
C LYS A 120 1.81 2.04 7.98
N ASN A 121 2.98 2.43 7.51
CA ASN A 121 4.14 1.56 7.46
C ASN A 121 4.54 1.14 8.87
N SER A 122 4.62 2.05 9.85
CA SER A 122 4.97 1.67 11.23
C SER A 122 3.95 0.71 11.87
N ALA A 123 2.64 0.93 11.67
CA ALA A 123 1.59 0.05 12.22
C ALA A 123 1.57 -1.33 11.54
N MET A 124 1.72 -1.37 10.21
CA MET A 124 1.74 -2.63 9.47
C MET A 124 3.08 -3.37 9.58
N ILE A 125 4.20 -2.65 9.73
CA ILE A 125 5.53 -3.21 10.04
C ILE A 125 5.54 -3.75 11.46
N ASN A 126 4.97 -3.04 12.46
CA ASN A 126 4.85 -3.59 13.82
C ASN A 126 3.97 -4.84 13.81
N LEU A 127 2.82 -4.81 13.12
CA LEU A 127 1.97 -6.00 13.01
C LEU A 127 2.70 -7.16 12.31
N LYS A 128 3.40 -6.93 11.19
CA LYS A 128 4.11 -7.99 10.45
C LYS A 128 5.39 -8.49 11.12
N ASN A 129 6.14 -7.63 11.80
CA ASN A 129 7.40 -7.99 12.46
C ASN A 129 7.17 -8.59 13.84
N GLU A 130 6.09 -8.23 14.51
CA GLU A 130 5.77 -8.78 15.82
C GLU A 130 4.93 -10.06 15.70
N ILE A 131 4.11 -10.24 14.65
CA ILE A 131 3.32 -11.47 14.43
C ILE A 131 4.24 -12.68 14.28
N THR A 132 4.27 -13.49 15.33
CA THR A 132 4.86 -14.82 15.32
C THR A 132 3.74 -15.84 15.26
N PHE A 133 3.76 -16.70 14.25
CA PHE A 133 2.81 -17.79 14.11
C PHE A 133 3.32 -18.99 14.92
N ASN A 134 2.63 -19.29 16.01
CA ASN A 134 2.96 -20.43 16.88
C ASN A 134 1.83 -21.46 16.82
N THR A 135 2.17 -22.74 16.89
CA THR A 135 1.21 -23.85 16.90
C THR A 135 0.58 -24.04 18.28
N ASP A 136 1.36 -23.79 19.33
CA ASP A 136 0.98 -24.19 20.69
C ASP A 136 0.18 -23.11 21.43
N LYS A 137 0.39 -21.83 21.08
CA LYS A 137 -0.28 -20.68 21.70
C LYS A 137 -0.54 -19.57 20.68
N PRO A 138 -1.71 -18.91 20.73
CA PRO A 138 -1.97 -17.75 19.91
C PRO A 138 -1.06 -16.60 20.29
N SER A 139 -0.54 -15.91 19.29
CA SER A 139 0.05 -14.59 19.51
C SER A 139 -1.03 -13.53 19.39
N VAL A 140 -1.26 -12.76 20.45
CA VAL A 140 -2.32 -11.75 20.53
C VAL A 140 -1.71 -10.35 20.57
N TYR A 141 -2.10 -9.51 19.61
CA TYR A 141 -1.61 -8.14 19.46
C TYR A 141 -2.74 -7.15 19.68
N HIS A 142 -2.61 -6.29 20.68
CA HIS A 142 -3.61 -5.26 20.95
C HIS A 142 -3.41 -4.06 20.01
N ILE A 143 -4.23 -3.98 18.96
CA ILE A 143 -4.19 -2.87 17.99
C ILE A 143 -4.64 -1.57 18.65
N ARG A 144 -5.71 -1.60 19.44
CA ARG A 144 -6.22 -0.44 20.17
C ARG A 144 -7.07 -0.88 21.35
N LYS A 145 -6.81 -0.29 22.52
CA LYS A 145 -7.58 -0.55 23.74
C LYS A 145 -7.94 0.78 24.41
N ASN A 146 -9.24 1.03 24.57
CA ASN A 146 -9.79 2.04 25.47
C ASN A 146 -11.04 1.49 26.16
N ASP A 147 -11.68 2.29 27.02
CA ASP A 147 -12.81 1.84 27.83
C ASP A 147 -14.04 1.41 27.02
N LYS A 148 -14.11 1.78 25.73
CA LYS A 148 -15.26 1.51 24.85
C LYS A 148 -14.95 0.50 23.74
N ILE A 149 -13.69 0.34 23.37
CA ILE A 149 -13.27 -0.38 22.17
C ILE A 149 -12.00 -1.19 22.48
N ARG A 150 -12.05 -2.48 22.16
CA ARG A 150 -10.91 -3.40 22.22
C ARG A 150 -10.71 -4.07 20.87
N TYR A 151 -9.70 -3.64 20.13
CA TYR A 151 -9.24 -4.31 18.91
C TYR A 151 -7.98 -5.12 19.23
N PHE A 152 -8.02 -6.40 18.91
CA PHE A 152 -6.88 -7.30 18.98
C PHE A 152 -6.78 -8.12 17.69
N ALA A 153 -5.56 -8.40 17.26
CA ALA A 153 -5.26 -9.36 16.21
C ALA A 153 -4.74 -10.64 16.85
N VAL A 154 -5.16 -11.78 16.33
CA VAL A 154 -4.67 -13.09 16.75
C VAL A 154 -3.96 -13.74 15.56
N ALA A 155 -2.76 -14.25 15.80
CA ALA A 155 -2.00 -15.01 14.81
C ALA A 155 -1.83 -16.46 15.29
N LEU A 156 -2.17 -17.40 14.41
CA LEU A 156 -2.16 -18.84 14.66
C LEU A 156 -1.27 -19.56 13.65
N GLY A 157 -0.40 -20.45 14.13
CA GLY A 157 0.33 -21.38 13.28
C GLY A 157 -0.59 -22.33 12.53
N LYS A 158 -0.05 -22.99 11.50
CA LYS A 158 -0.77 -24.04 10.78
C LYS A 158 -1.20 -25.13 11.78
N ASP A 159 -2.45 -25.56 11.70
CA ASP A 159 -3.04 -26.60 12.55
C ASP A 159 -3.08 -26.25 14.05
N ALA A 160 -2.87 -24.97 14.41
CA ALA A 160 -2.97 -24.52 15.80
C ALA A 160 -4.41 -24.65 16.32
N LEU A 161 -4.56 -25.26 17.49
CA LEU A 161 -5.86 -25.44 18.14
C LEU A 161 -5.95 -24.56 19.38
N LEU A 162 -6.97 -23.70 19.41
CA LEU A 162 -7.28 -22.90 20.59
C LEU A 162 -8.18 -23.68 21.56
N LYS A 163 -7.93 -23.50 22.86
CA LYS A 163 -8.83 -24.02 23.87
C LYS A 163 -10.16 -23.28 23.79
N LYS A 164 -11.24 -24.02 23.93
CA LYS A 164 -12.59 -23.47 24.00
C LYS A 164 -12.70 -22.46 25.14
N HIS A 165 -13.43 -21.39 24.88
CA HIS A 165 -13.66 -20.31 25.85
C HIS A 165 -14.97 -19.57 25.52
N THR A 166 -15.35 -18.63 26.39
CA THR A 166 -16.53 -17.78 26.20
C THR A 166 -16.15 -16.30 26.22
N ALA A 167 -16.91 -15.49 25.47
CA ALA A 167 -16.75 -14.05 25.46
C ALA A 167 -17.94 -13.37 26.17
N PRO A 168 -17.72 -12.57 27.23
CA PRO A 168 -18.82 -11.91 27.96
C PRO A 168 -19.34 -10.66 27.24
N VAL A 169 -18.74 -10.30 26.11
CA VAL A 169 -19.16 -9.16 25.28
C VAL A 169 -19.24 -9.59 23.81
N PRO A 170 -20.21 -9.06 23.04
CA PRO A 170 -20.30 -9.35 21.62
C PRO A 170 -19.01 -8.91 20.94
N SER A 171 -18.47 -9.78 20.10
CA SER A 171 -17.14 -9.60 19.51
C SER A 171 -17.21 -9.91 18.02
N THR A 172 -16.66 -9.03 17.20
CA THR A 172 -16.55 -9.26 15.75
C THR A 172 -15.18 -9.85 15.43
N LEU A 173 -15.17 -10.99 14.78
CA LEU A 173 -14.00 -11.63 14.21
C LEU A 173 -13.89 -11.25 12.73
N VAL A 174 -12.69 -10.87 12.30
CA VAL A 174 -12.37 -10.62 10.89
C VAL A 174 -11.12 -11.41 10.53
N VAL A 175 -11.21 -12.27 9.52
CA VAL A 175 -10.07 -13.06 9.05
C VAL A 175 -9.27 -12.21 8.09
N LEU A 176 -8.14 -11.65 8.54
CA LEU A 176 -7.33 -10.77 7.70
C LEU A 176 -6.50 -11.51 6.64
N LYS A 177 -6.18 -12.79 6.88
CA LYS A 177 -5.40 -13.65 5.97
C LYS A 177 -5.53 -15.11 6.37
N GLY A 178 -5.63 -16.00 5.38
CA GLY A 178 -5.70 -17.45 5.59
C GLY A 178 -7.12 -17.92 5.88
N GLU A 179 -7.24 -19.02 6.63
CA GLU A 179 -8.52 -19.62 7.00
C GLU A 179 -8.50 -20.14 8.43
N ILE A 180 -9.66 -20.15 9.07
CA ILE A 180 -9.87 -20.68 10.41
C ILE A 180 -11.18 -21.46 10.47
N SER A 181 -11.17 -22.56 11.23
CA SER A 181 -12.37 -23.32 11.54
C SER A 181 -12.77 -23.05 12.98
N PHE A 182 -13.98 -22.55 13.18
CA PHE A 182 -14.56 -22.25 14.48
C PHE A 182 -15.56 -23.34 14.84
N VAL A 183 -15.38 -24.00 15.98
CA VAL A 183 -16.28 -25.05 16.44
C VAL A 183 -17.15 -24.48 17.54
N MET A 184 -18.44 -24.29 17.27
CA MET A 184 -19.40 -23.79 18.24
C MET A 184 -20.53 -24.78 18.39
N GLU A 185 -20.82 -25.17 19.63
CA GLU A 185 -21.85 -26.16 19.96
C GLU A 185 -21.71 -27.44 19.12
N SER A 186 -22.55 -27.60 18.08
CA SER A 186 -22.58 -28.76 17.17
C SER A 186 -22.23 -28.40 15.71
N GLU A 187 -21.82 -27.17 15.44
CA GLU A 187 -21.52 -26.68 14.09
C GLU A 187 -20.06 -26.26 13.97
N THR A 188 -19.49 -26.49 12.78
CA THR A 188 -18.18 -25.98 12.40
C THR A 188 -18.35 -24.91 11.35
N ILE A 189 -17.92 -23.69 11.68
CA ILE A 189 -17.94 -22.54 10.79
C ILE A 189 -16.55 -22.38 10.20
N HIS A 190 -16.46 -22.39 8.87
CA HIS A 190 -15.22 -22.17 8.15
C HIS A 190 -15.17 -20.73 7.64
N LEU A 191 -14.19 -19.95 8.11
CA LEU A 191 -14.01 -18.55 7.73
C LEU A 191 -12.72 -18.41 6.90
N LYS A 192 -12.81 -17.72 5.78
CA LYS A 192 -11.72 -17.44 4.83
C LYS A 192 -11.30 -15.98 4.89
N GLU A 193 -10.24 -15.64 4.16
CA GLU A 193 -9.73 -14.27 4.05
C GLU A 193 -10.85 -13.28 3.70
N MET A 194 -10.92 -12.21 4.48
CA MET A 194 -11.93 -11.15 4.48
C MET A 194 -13.32 -11.53 5.00
N ASP A 195 -13.54 -12.77 5.45
CA ASP A 195 -14.80 -13.12 6.12
C ASP A 195 -14.91 -12.42 7.48
N VAL A 196 -16.14 -12.03 7.80
CA VAL A 196 -16.52 -11.36 9.04
C VAL A 196 -17.55 -12.21 9.76
N TYR A 197 -17.34 -12.43 11.05
CA TYR A 197 -18.25 -13.21 11.88
C TYR A 197 -18.51 -12.52 13.22
N GLU A 198 -19.77 -12.49 13.66
CA GLU A 198 -20.15 -11.96 14.97
C GLU A 198 -20.25 -13.11 15.97
N ILE A 199 -19.32 -13.14 16.93
CA ILE A 199 -19.29 -14.15 17.99
C ILE A 199 -20.38 -13.80 19.01
N PRO A 200 -21.35 -14.71 19.26
CA PRO A 200 -22.40 -14.49 20.24
C PRO A 200 -21.83 -14.42 21.67
N VAL A 201 -22.56 -13.71 22.54
CA VAL A 201 -22.17 -13.55 23.94
C VAL A 201 -22.37 -14.86 24.70
N ASN A 202 -21.39 -15.23 25.54
CA ASN A 202 -21.43 -16.41 26.41
C ASN A 202 -21.60 -17.76 25.68
N VAL A 203 -21.35 -17.82 24.38
CA VAL A 203 -21.30 -19.09 23.62
C VAL A 203 -19.87 -19.63 23.61
N GLU A 204 -19.74 -20.91 23.91
CA GLU A 204 -18.45 -21.59 23.92
C GLU A 204 -17.94 -21.79 22.49
N HIS A 205 -16.71 -21.36 22.26
CA HIS A 205 -16.02 -21.40 20.96
C HIS A 205 -14.52 -21.60 21.10
#